data_AF-A0A4U6BU32-F1
#
_entry.id   AF-A0A4U6BU32-F1
#
_cell.length_a   1.000
_cell.length_b   1.000
_cell.length_c   1.000
_cell.angle_alpha   90.00
_cell.angle_beta   90.00
_cell.angle_gamma   90.00
#
_symmetry.space_group_name_H-M   'P 1'
#
loop_
_entity.id
_entity.type
_entity.pdbx_description
1 polymer ?
#
loop_
_entity_poly.entity_id
_entity_poly.type
_entity_poly.pdbx_seq_one_letter_code
_entity_poly.pdbx_strand_id
1 'polypeptide(L)'
;MRLGGFAHAVGSAEANTFDASLQVVLPKFLADNYGWWNFLNPHTYVGGMFNTGGRTSSVRAGLLWQIPFTERFFGEIFFGGAYHDGSKVGDATHNALGSRALFNVGGSIGYRFTPQWSVLVTFDHLSNGKEVFGTGFDRNVGINNYGAQVSYAF
;
A
#
# COMPACT_ATOMS: atom_id res chain seq x y z
N MET A 1 6.01 12.63 -3.78
CA MET A 1 6.24 11.44 -4.64
C MET A 1 7.00 10.39 -3.85
N ARG A 2 6.76 9.11 -4.11
CA ARG A 2 7.43 7.98 -3.47
C ARG A 2 7.83 6.93 -4.49
N LEU A 3 9.00 6.36 -4.30
CA LEU A 3 9.57 5.28 -5.09
C LEU A 3 10.08 4.20 -4.15
N GLY A 4 9.89 2.93 -4.49
CA GLY A 4 10.34 1.85 -3.62
C GLY A 4 10.42 0.49 -4.25
N GLY A 5 10.91 -0.45 -3.44
CA GLY A 5 11.07 -1.85 -3.77
C GLY A 5 10.46 -2.74 -2.69
N PHE A 6 9.76 -3.79 -3.09
CA PHE A 6 9.03 -4.67 -2.19
C PHE A 6 9.33 -6.14 -2.49
N ALA A 7 9.50 -6.96 -1.44
CA ALA A 7 9.35 -8.40 -1.54
C ALA A 7 7.88 -8.72 -1.77
N HIS A 8 7.59 -9.39 -2.88
CA HIS A 8 6.24 -9.60 -3.37
C HIS A 8 5.60 -10.84 -2.74
N ALA A 9 4.32 -10.72 -2.38
CA ALA A 9 3.43 -11.81 -2.01
C ALA A 9 4.04 -12.84 -1.04
N VAL A 10 4.75 -12.35 -0.02
CA VAL A 10 5.52 -13.17 0.92
C VAL A 10 4.61 -14.21 1.59
N GLY A 11 5.04 -15.47 1.52
CA GLY A 11 4.31 -16.61 2.08
C GLY A 11 3.22 -17.20 1.19
N SER A 12 3.20 -16.88 -0.12
CA SER A 12 2.19 -17.36 -1.06
C SER A 12 2.81 -17.90 -2.37
N ALA A 13 1.97 -18.31 -3.33
CA ALA A 13 2.41 -18.88 -4.61
C ALA A 13 3.20 -17.89 -5.48
N GLU A 14 3.01 -16.59 -5.25
CA GLU A 14 3.69 -15.51 -5.99
C GLU A 14 5.01 -15.03 -5.34
N ALA A 15 5.42 -15.66 -4.24
CA ALA A 15 6.64 -15.31 -3.51
C ALA A 15 7.93 -15.47 -4.35
N ASN A 16 9.05 -14.97 -3.81
CA ASN A 16 10.38 -14.95 -4.45
C ASN A 16 10.46 -14.07 -5.71
N THR A 17 9.62 -13.04 -5.77
CA THR A 17 9.70 -11.98 -6.76
C THR A 17 9.71 -10.62 -6.07
N PHE A 18 9.95 -9.55 -6.83
CA PHE A 18 10.02 -8.19 -6.31
C PHE A 18 9.10 -7.27 -7.09
N ASP A 19 8.61 -6.23 -6.42
CA ASP A 19 7.86 -5.16 -7.06
C ASP A 19 8.66 -3.86 -7.05
N ALA A 20 8.53 -3.11 -8.14
CA ALA A 20 8.83 -1.68 -8.17
C ALA A 20 7.55 -0.91 -7.83
N SER A 21 7.63 0.03 -6.87
CA SER A 21 6.51 0.90 -6.51
C SER A 21 6.74 2.34 -6.95
N LEU A 22 5.65 2.97 -7.38
CA LEU A 22 5.57 4.41 -7.61
C LEU A 22 4.25 4.91 -7.00
N GLN A 23 4.33 5.95 -6.18
CA GLN A 23 3.16 6.54 -5.54
C GLN A 23 3.28 8.07 -5.49
N VAL A 24 2.17 8.75 -5.78
CA VAL A 24 1.98 10.17 -5.53
C VAL A 24 1.09 10.30 -4.31
N VAL A 25 1.55 11.06 -3.33
CA VAL A 25 0.78 11.43 -2.15
C VAL A 25 0.48 12.92 -2.25
N LEU A 26 -0.79 13.25 -2.21
CA LEU A 26 -1.29 14.61 -2.36
C LEU A 26 -1.37 15.31 -1.00
N PRO A 27 -1.48 16.65 -0.98
CA PRO A 27 -1.77 17.39 0.24
C PRO A 27 -3.06 16.90 0.91
N LYS A 28 -3.20 17.21 2.20
CA LYS A 28 -4.43 16.91 2.94
C LYS A 28 -5.62 17.64 2.32
N PHE A 29 -6.81 17.03 2.45
CA PHE A 29 -8.05 17.63 1.92
C PHE A 29 -8.41 18.95 2.60
N LEU A 30 -8.30 18.99 3.92
CA LEU A 30 -8.56 20.18 4.71
C LEU A 30 -7.24 20.91 4.95
N ALA A 31 -7.28 22.24 4.92
CA ALA A 31 -6.17 23.05 5.40
C ALA A 31 -5.82 22.64 6.84
N ASP A 32 -4.53 22.72 7.20
CA ASP A 32 -4.09 22.29 8.52
C ASP A 32 -4.83 23.08 9.60
N ASN A 33 -5.63 22.37 10.39
CA ASN A 33 -6.22 22.89 11.60
C ASN A 33 -5.20 22.67 12.71
N TYR A 34 -4.84 23.71 13.47
CA TYR A 34 -3.83 23.67 14.55
C TYR A 34 -4.21 22.82 15.79
N GLY A 35 -5.19 21.92 15.66
CA GLY A 35 -5.60 21.01 16.72
C GLY A 35 -4.81 19.71 16.74
N TRP A 36 -4.70 19.09 17.91
CA TRP A 36 -4.01 17.80 18.10
C TRP A 36 -4.64 16.63 17.30
N TRP A 37 -5.88 16.80 16.82
CA TRP A 37 -6.60 15.85 15.97
C TRP A 37 -6.26 15.92 14.49
N ASN A 38 -5.32 16.77 14.07
CA ASN A 38 -4.97 16.95 12.66
C ASN A 38 -4.46 15.65 11.98
N PHE A 39 -4.07 14.65 12.76
CA PHE A 39 -3.76 13.31 12.25
C PHE A 39 -4.98 12.60 11.66
N LEU A 40 -6.23 13.02 11.96
CA LEU A 40 -7.46 12.48 11.35
C LEU A 40 -7.72 12.98 9.93
N ASN A 41 -7.01 14.03 9.50
CA ASN A 41 -7.12 14.62 8.16
C ASN A 41 -6.19 13.87 7.19
N PRO A 42 -6.72 12.98 6.34
CA PRO A 42 -5.88 12.10 5.54
C PRO A 42 -5.29 12.83 4.34
N HIS A 43 -4.16 12.31 3.89
CA HIS A 43 -3.69 12.50 2.53
C HIS A 43 -4.43 11.55 1.60
N THR A 44 -4.59 11.96 0.34
CA THR A 44 -4.90 11.01 -0.73
C THR A 44 -3.63 10.49 -1.35
N TYR A 45 -3.67 9.25 -1.82
CA TYR A 45 -2.61 8.72 -2.65
C TYR A 45 -3.17 8.04 -3.90
N VAL A 46 -2.34 8.02 -4.93
CA VAL A 46 -2.49 7.20 -6.13
C VAL A 46 -1.14 6.63 -6.49
N GLY A 47 -1.10 5.36 -6.89
CA GLY A 47 0.15 4.71 -7.23
C GLY A 47 -0.04 3.33 -7.81
N GLY A 48 1.07 2.61 -7.93
CA GLY A 48 1.09 1.24 -8.41
C GLY A 48 2.18 0.41 -7.77
N MET A 49 2.11 -0.88 -8.05
CA MET A 49 3.08 -1.89 -7.67
C MET A 49 3.22 -2.82 -8.86
N PHE A 50 4.41 -2.84 -9.44
CA PHE A 50 4.67 -3.50 -10.71
C PHE A 50 5.66 -4.62 -10.47
N ASN A 51 5.19 -5.85 -10.60
CA ASN A 51 6.02 -7.01 -10.35
C ASN A 51 7.03 -7.21 -11.47
N THR A 52 8.29 -7.43 -11.10
CA THR A 52 9.38 -7.61 -12.07
C THR A 52 9.58 -9.06 -12.50
N GLY A 53 8.89 -10.01 -11.85
CA GLY A 53 8.97 -11.45 -12.11
C GLY A 53 7.77 -12.02 -12.88
N GLY A 54 6.90 -11.17 -13.44
CA GLY A 54 5.71 -11.59 -14.17
C GLY A 54 4.54 -12.08 -13.29
N ARG A 55 4.53 -11.67 -12.02
CA ARG A 55 3.43 -11.90 -11.06
C ARG A 55 2.45 -10.71 -11.05
N THR A 56 1.54 -10.72 -10.09
CA THR A 56 0.47 -9.72 -9.98
C THR A 56 1.03 -8.31 -9.85
N SER A 57 0.65 -7.45 -10.81
CA SER A 57 0.82 -6.01 -10.73
C SER A 57 -0.52 -5.33 -10.43
N SER A 58 -0.46 -4.17 -9.78
CA SER A 58 -1.66 -3.43 -9.38
C SER A 58 -1.49 -1.92 -9.44
N VAL A 59 -2.60 -1.25 -9.71
CA VAL A 59 -2.77 0.19 -9.45
C VAL A 59 -3.66 0.37 -8.23
N ARG A 60 -3.41 1.42 -7.44
CA ARG A 60 -4.04 1.64 -6.14
C ARG A 60 -4.28 3.11 -5.88
N ALA A 61 -5.37 3.40 -5.18
CA ALA A 61 -5.69 4.73 -4.71
C ALA A 61 -6.47 4.65 -3.39
N GLY A 62 -6.31 5.65 -2.55
CA GLY A 62 -6.98 5.67 -1.26
C GLY A 62 -6.55 6.80 -0.35
N LEU A 63 -6.77 6.57 0.93
CA LEU A 63 -6.48 7.50 2.00
C LEU A 63 -5.31 7.00 2.84
N LEU A 64 -4.52 7.94 3.34
CA LEU A 64 -3.36 7.70 4.18
C LEU A 64 -3.36 8.68 5.34
N TRP A 65 -3.23 8.17 6.56
CA TRP A 65 -3.10 8.96 7.77
C TRP A 65 -1.67 8.89 8.27
N GLN A 66 -1.04 10.06 8.44
CA GLN A 66 0.31 10.19 8.94
C GLN A 66 0.27 10.60 10.41
N ILE A 67 0.86 9.79 11.28
CA ILE A 67 0.83 9.93 12.72
C ILE A 67 2.25 10.27 13.19
N PRO A 68 2.55 11.53 13.53
CA PRO A 68 3.88 11.90 13.99
C PRO A 68 4.14 11.32 15.39
N PHE A 69 5.29 10.70 15.59
CA PHE A 69 5.78 10.30 16.92
C PHE A 69 6.77 11.34 17.47
N THR A 70 7.61 11.88 16.58
CA THR A 70 8.54 12.99 16.84
C THR A 70 8.61 13.89 15.61
N GLU A 71 9.47 14.90 15.61
CA GLU A 71 9.72 15.73 14.41
C GLU A 71 10.26 14.93 13.22
N ARG A 72 10.93 13.79 13.48
CA ARG A 72 11.56 12.96 12.45
C ARG A 72 10.89 11.60 12.25
N PHE A 73 10.34 11.00 13.29
CA PHE A 73 9.70 9.69 13.22
C PHE A 73 8.19 9.81 13.09
N PHE A 74 7.60 9.01 12.21
CA PHE A 74 6.16 8.96 12.01
C PHE A 74 5.71 7.55 11.62
N GLY A 75 4.46 7.24 11.93
CA GLY A 75 3.76 6.07 11.42
C GLY A 75 2.77 6.46 10.34
N GLU A 76 2.43 5.51 9.48
CA GLU A 76 1.36 5.65 8.52
C GLU A 76 0.44 4.43 8.57
N ILE A 77 -0.85 4.68 8.41
CA ILE A 77 -1.82 3.66 8.02
C ILE A 77 -2.50 4.12 6.74
N PHE A 78 -2.84 3.18 5.87
CA PHE A 78 -3.57 3.48 4.66
C PHE A 78 -4.66 2.46 4.38
N PHE A 79 -5.72 2.96 3.75
CA PHE A 79 -6.87 2.18 3.31
C PHE A 79 -7.34 2.71 1.96
N GLY A 80 -7.61 1.81 1.02
CA GLY A 80 -8.02 2.18 -0.32
C GLY A 80 -8.50 0.99 -1.14
N GLY A 81 -8.58 1.21 -2.44
CA GLY A 81 -8.86 0.19 -3.44
C GLY A 81 -7.67 -0.04 -4.35
N ALA A 82 -7.59 -1.25 -4.89
CA ALA A 82 -6.63 -1.63 -5.91
C ALA A 82 -7.32 -2.37 -7.06
N TYR A 83 -6.76 -2.24 -8.26
CA TYR A 83 -7.12 -3.03 -9.43
C TYR A 83 -5.87 -3.73 -9.95
N HIS A 84 -5.96 -5.03 -10.24
CA HIS A 84 -4.79 -5.85 -10.56
C HIS A 84 -4.98 -6.77 -11.77
N ASP A 85 -3.87 -7.20 -12.34
CA ASP A 85 -3.81 -8.13 -13.49
C ASP A 85 -3.61 -9.61 -13.09
N GLY A 86 -3.30 -9.90 -11.82
CA GLY A 86 -3.17 -11.24 -11.22
C GLY A 86 -4.34 -12.21 -11.37
N SER A 87 -4.20 -13.46 -10.93
CA SER A 87 -5.23 -14.48 -11.12
C SER A 87 -6.42 -14.34 -10.16
N LYS A 88 -7.64 -14.53 -10.66
CA LYS A 88 -8.84 -14.61 -9.80
C LYS A 88 -9.03 -16.00 -9.20
N VAL A 89 -8.61 -17.04 -9.92
CA VAL A 89 -8.82 -18.45 -9.53
C VAL A 89 -7.57 -19.09 -8.94
N GLY A 90 -6.40 -18.50 -9.18
CA GLY A 90 -5.09 -19.01 -8.79
C GLY A 90 -4.57 -20.12 -9.70
N ASP A 91 -3.26 -20.35 -9.61
CA ASP A 91 -2.56 -21.49 -10.23
C ASP A 91 -1.30 -21.81 -9.41
N ALA A 92 -0.41 -22.66 -9.91
CA ALA A 92 0.83 -23.04 -9.22
C ALA A 92 1.76 -21.85 -8.92
N THR A 93 1.54 -20.71 -9.58
CA THR A 93 2.42 -19.54 -9.55
C THR A 93 1.68 -18.22 -9.33
N HIS A 94 0.35 -18.24 -9.21
CA HIS A 94 -0.50 -17.09 -8.92
C HIS A 94 -1.47 -17.37 -7.78
N ASN A 95 -1.68 -16.37 -6.95
CA ASN A 95 -2.65 -16.38 -5.87
C ASN A 95 -4.08 -16.34 -6.43
N ALA A 96 -5.00 -16.99 -5.72
CA ALA A 96 -6.43 -16.92 -6.05
C ALA A 96 -7.06 -15.70 -5.40
N LEU A 97 -7.13 -14.59 -6.12
CA LEU A 97 -7.56 -13.28 -5.58
C LEU A 97 -9.08 -13.06 -5.61
N GLY A 98 -9.84 -13.93 -6.29
CA GLY A 98 -11.30 -13.93 -6.31
C GLY A 98 -11.96 -12.83 -7.17
N SER A 99 -11.42 -11.62 -7.16
CA SER A 99 -11.93 -10.46 -7.90
C SER A 99 -10.80 -9.71 -8.59
N ARG A 100 -11.12 -8.70 -9.42
CA ARG A 100 -10.13 -7.78 -10.02
C ARG A 100 -9.89 -6.54 -9.16
N ALA A 101 -10.95 -6.11 -8.46
CA ALA A 101 -10.90 -5.00 -7.52
C ALA A 101 -10.74 -5.58 -6.10
N LEU A 102 -9.72 -5.09 -5.39
CA LEU A 102 -9.37 -5.51 -4.04
C LEU A 102 -9.33 -4.29 -3.12
N PHE A 103 -9.44 -4.52 -1.81
CA PHE A 103 -9.03 -3.55 -0.82
C PHE A 103 -7.51 -3.49 -0.74
N ASN A 104 -6.97 -2.29 -0.54
CA ASN A 104 -5.57 -2.07 -0.23
C ASN A 104 -5.45 -1.50 1.18
N VAL A 105 -4.75 -2.23 2.05
CA VAL A 105 -4.59 -1.88 3.46
C VAL A 105 -3.15 -2.10 3.86
N GLY A 106 -2.62 -1.25 4.72
CA GLY A 106 -1.30 -1.46 5.26
C GLY A 106 -0.85 -0.33 6.15
N GLY A 107 0.44 -0.35 6.44
CA GLY A 107 1.06 0.65 7.28
C GLY A 107 2.56 0.75 7.07
N SER A 108 3.10 1.89 7.49
CA SER A 108 4.52 2.17 7.36
C SER A 108 5.08 2.79 8.63
N ILE A 109 6.39 2.61 8.83
CA ILE A 109 7.19 3.42 9.76
C ILE A 109 8.15 4.24 8.92
N GLY A 110 8.16 5.55 9.15
CA GLY A 110 8.94 6.50 8.39
C GLY A 110 9.93 7.30 9.23
N TYR A 111 11.05 7.67 8.60
CA TYR A 111 12.06 8.58 9.13
C TYR A 111 12.32 9.72 8.16
N ARG A 112 12.22 10.95 8.64
CA ARG A 112 12.47 12.19 7.90
C ARG A 112 13.92 12.65 8.10
N PHE A 113 14.70 12.65 7.02
CA PHE A 113 16.08 13.16 7.03
C PHE A 113 16.12 14.69 6.94
N THR A 114 15.26 15.25 6.08
CA THR A 114 15.09 16.68 5.82
C THR A 114 13.60 16.98 5.67
N PRO A 115 13.14 18.25 5.69
CA PRO A 115 11.73 18.56 5.49
C PRO A 115 11.12 17.91 4.22
N GLN A 116 11.93 17.69 3.19
CA GLN A 116 11.53 17.13 1.90
C GLN A 116 11.74 15.62 1.79
N TRP A 117 12.81 15.07 2.39
CA TRP A 117 13.21 13.68 2.19
C TRP A 117 12.93 12.80 3.40
N SER A 118 12.26 11.67 3.13
CA SER A 118 12.00 10.61 4.12
C SER A 118 12.24 9.22 3.53
N VAL A 119 12.54 8.24 4.38
CA VAL A 119 12.44 6.81 4.06
C VAL A 119 11.31 6.17 4.84
N LEU A 120 10.75 5.10 4.31
CA LEU A 120 9.68 4.33 4.91
C LEU A 120 9.97 2.84 4.77
N VAL A 121 9.64 2.07 5.80
CA VAL A 121 9.47 0.62 5.72
C VAL A 121 7.98 0.35 5.79
N THR A 122 7.46 -0.48 4.88
CA THR A 122 6.02 -0.62 4.62
C THR A 122 5.62 -2.08 4.58
N PHE A 123 4.50 -2.38 5.23
CA PHE A 123 3.67 -3.56 4.97
C PHE A 123 2.45 -3.15 4.15
N ASP A 124 2.18 -3.87 3.07
CA ASP A 124 1.06 -3.65 2.16
C ASP A 124 0.30 -4.96 1.93
N HIS A 125 -1.03 -4.89 2.02
CA HIS A 125 -1.92 -6.03 1.89
C HIS A 125 -3.00 -5.76 0.86
N LEU A 126 -3.23 -6.73 -0.04
CA LEU A 126 -4.37 -6.76 -0.95
C LEU A 126 -5.27 -7.95 -0.65
N SER A 127 -6.57 -7.71 -0.59
CA SER A 127 -7.57 -8.73 -0.30
C SER A 127 -8.93 -8.31 -0.83
N ASN A 128 -9.77 -9.27 -1.22
CA ASN A 128 -11.14 -8.98 -1.65
C ASN A 128 -12.11 -8.80 -0.46
N GLY A 129 -11.60 -8.89 0.76
CA GLY A 129 -12.35 -8.60 1.98
C GLY A 129 -13.45 -9.61 2.31
N LYS A 130 -13.44 -10.82 1.73
CA LYS A 130 -14.45 -11.86 1.98
C LYS A 130 -14.71 -12.07 3.48
N GLU A 131 -13.65 -12.20 4.27
CA GLU A 131 -13.71 -12.56 5.68
C GLU A 131 -14.24 -11.41 6.55
N VAL A 132 -14.00 -10.16 6.16
CA VAL A 132 -14.32 -8.97 6.97
C VAL A 132 -15.63 -8.32 6.52
N PHE A 133 -15.87 -8.26 5.20
CA PHE A 133 -17.00 -7.54 4.60
C PHE A 133 -18.01 -8.46 3.91
N GLY A 134 -17.81 -9.79 3.92
CA GLY A 134 -18.76 -10.74 3.36
C GLY A 134 -19.00 -10.56 1.87
N THR A 135 -17.98 -10.17 1.10
CA THR A 135 -18.09 -9.78 -0.33
C THR A 135 -18.56 -10.88 -1.29
N GLY A 136 -18.78 -12.10 -0.80
CA GLY A 136 -19.36 -13.20 -1.57
C GLY A 136 -18.41 -13.91 -2.54
N PHE A 137 -17.13 -13.56 -2.58
CA PHE A 137 -16.14 -14.25 -3.41
C PHE A 137 -15.72 -15.61 -2.82
N ASP A 138 -15.44 -16.59 -3.67
CA ASP A 138 -15.14 -17.96 -3.22
C ASP A 138 -13.67 -18.18 -2.81
N ARG A 139 -12.77 -17.29 -3.20
CA ARG A 139 -11.32 -17.39 -3.00
C ARG A 139 -10.76 -16.06 -2.56
N ASN A 140 -9.79 -16.05 -1.65
CA ASN A 140 -9.10 -14.84 -1.21
C ASN A 140 -7.74 -15.20 -0.57
N VAL A 141 -6.76 -15.59 -1.39
CA VAL A 141 -5.39 -15.83 -0.86
C VAL A 141 -4.74 -14.51 -0.42
N GLY A 142 -5.12 -13.41 -1.08
CA GLY A 142 -4.55 -12.09 -0.86
C GLY A 142 -3.10 -11.97 -1.33
N ILE A 143 -2.50 -10.80 -1.11
CA ILE A 143 -1.08 -10.52 -1.36
C ILE A 143 -0.54 -9.75 -0.17
N ASN A 144 0.61 -10.17 0.36
CA ASN A 144 1.35 -9.50 1.43
C ASN A 144 2.71 -9.04 0.90
N ASN A 145 2.94 -7.73 0.88
CA ASN A 145 4.20 -7.16 0.42
C ASN A 145 4.91 -6.45 1.57
N TYR A 146 6.23 -6.57 1.59
CA TYR A 146 7.09 -5.91 2.56
C TYR A 146 8.21 -5.20 1.84
N GLY A 147 8.43 -3.93 2.12
CA GLY A 147 9.39 -3.17 1.34
C GLY A 147 9.81 -1.87 1.98
N ALA A 148 10.62 -1.13 1.23
CA ALA A 148 11.09 0.18 1.62
C ALA A 148 10.88 1.18 0.48
N GLN A 149 10.66 2.43 0.86
CA GLN A 149 10.39 3.53 -0.07
C GLN A 149 11.17 4.77 0.33
N VAL A 150 11.59 5.54 -0.66
CA VAL A 150 12.05 6.92 -0.49
C VAL A 150 10.92 7.86 -0.89
N SER A 151 10.68 8.88 -0.08
CA SER A 151 9.66 9.90 -0.29
C SER A 151 10.30 11.26 -0.44
N TYR A 152 9.81 12.02 -1.42
CA TYR A 152 10.11 13.42 -1.64
C TYR A 152 8.82 14.27 -1.55
N ALA A 153 8.82 15.27 -0.69
CA ALA A 153 7.79 16.30 -0.61
C ALA A 153 8.26 17.56 -1.36
N PHE A 154 7.35 18.12 -2.17
CA PHE A 154 7.59 19.33 -2.97
C PHE A 154 7.29 20.59 -2.17
#